data_AF-W4D2I2-F1
#
_entry.id   AF-W4D2I2-F1
#
_cell.length_a   1.000
_cell.length_b   1.000
_cell.length_c   1.000
_cell.angle_alpha   90.00
_cell.angle_beta   90.00
_cell.angle_gamma   90.00
#
_symmetry.space_group_name_H-M   'P 1'
#
loop_
_entity.id
_entity.type
_entity.pdbx_description
1 polymer ?
#
loop_
_entity_poly.entity_id
_entity_poly.type
_entity_poly.pdbx_seq_one_letter_code
_entity_poly.pdbx_strand_id
1 'polypeptide(L)'
;MNKEEEQAFRYTRELLMKSLLPELAAYLKESLAIEVGELFYDWGIHNASGMIVALIKNDDVPIDDYAGREEVHTQINEVTRKVQKEPVHTDSWWLGPRILIIKREGIMIPLEKELIGLGYENTLKTTKRKMEKRYLEDTTTIAPMLGKELADIYVDWDFDKDTSVIAYTFH
;
A
#
# COMPACT_ATOMS: atom_id res chain seq x y z
N MET A 1 6.86 19.02 15.60
CA MET A 1 5.41 18.82 15.61
C MET A 1 5.06 17.94 16.80
N ASN A 2 4.15 18.37 17.67
CA ASN A 2 3.70 17.54 18.78
C ASN A 2 2.73 16.45 18.27
N LYS A 3 2.35 15.50 19.15
CA LYS A 3 1.48 14.36 18.75
C LYS A 3 0.11 14.81 18.23
N GLU A 4 -0.46 15.87 18.81
CA GLU A 4 -1.79 16.38 18.43
C GLU A 4 -1.76 17.04 17.05
N GLU A 5 -0.75 17.86 16.79
CA GLU A 5 -0.51 18.48 15.48
C GLU A 5 -0.29 17.42 14.39
N GLU A 6 0.45 16.35 14.69
CA GLU A 6 0.65 15.25 13.74
C GLU A 6 -0.65 14.52 13.42
N GLN A 7 -1.48 14.26 14.43
CA GLN A 7 -2.79 13.64 14.24
C GLN A 7 -3.72 14.52 13.42
N ALA A 8 -3.80 15.81 13.73
CA ALA A 8 -4.64 16.77 12.99
C ALA A 8 -4.21 16.87 11.51
N PHE A 9 -2.90 16.89 11.26
CA PHE A 9 -2.35 16.92 9.91
C PHE A 9 -2.69 15.66 9.11
N ARG A 10 -2.50 14.48 9.71
CA ARG A 10 -2.86 13.18 9.10
C ARG A 10 -4.36 13.11 8.80
N TYR A 11 -5.20 13.54 9.75
CA TYR A 11 -6.66 13.56 9.58
C TYR A 11 -7.09 14.49 8.45
N THR A 12 -6.50 15.67 8.35
CA THR A 12 -6.81 16.62 7.26
C THR A 12 -6.45 16.02 5.90
N ARG A 13 -5.28 15.36 5.79
CA ARG A 13 -4.90 14.66 4.55
C ARG A 13 -5.87 13.54 4.19
N GLU A 14 -6.31 12.75 5.17
CA GLU A 14 -7.30 11.69 4.97
C GLU A 14 -8.61 12.26 4.40
N LEU A 15 -9.11 13.37 4.97
CA LEU A 15 -10.31 14.05 4.47
C LEU A 15 -10.13 14.55 3.01
N LEU A 16 -8.98 15.16 2.71
CA LEU A 16 -8.68 15.64 1.36
C LEU A 16 -8.64 14.50 0.34
N MET A 17 -8.07 13.35 0.68
CA MET A 17 -8.00 12.20 -0.22
C MET A 17 -9.36 11.53 -0.41
N LYS A 18 -10.22 11.51 0.62
CA LYS A 18 -11.60 11.02 0.49
C LYS A 18 -12.43 11.80 -0.53
N SER A 19 -12.17 13.10 -0.71
CA SER A 19 -12.81 13.89 -1.78
C SER A 19 -12.07 13.81 -3.12
N LEU A 20 -10.72 13.86 -3.10
CA LEU A 20 -9.92 13.93 -4.32
C LEU A 20 -9.91 12.62 -5.13
N LEU A 21 -9.82 11.47 -4.45
CA LEU A 21 -9.66 10.18 -5.13
C LEU A 21 -10.87 9.80 -6.00
N PRO A 22 -12.14 9.99 -5.56
CA PRO A 22 -13.30 9.81 -6.43
C PRO A 22 -13.30 10.73 -7.65
N GLU A 23 -12.93 12.00 -7.48
CA GLU A 23 -12.83 12.98 -8.57
C GLU A 23 -11.75 12.57 -9.57
N LEU A 24 -10.59 12.12 -9.09
CA LEU A 24 -9.52 11.59 -9.93
C LEU A 24 -9.96 10.35 -10.72
N ALA A 25 -10.65 9.41 -10.08
CA ALA A 25 -11.19 8.23 -10.76
C ALA A 25 -12.18 8.61 -11.86
N ALA A 26 -13.08 9.56 -11.58
CA ALA A 26 -14.04 10.06 -12.56
C ALA A 26 -13.32 10.73 -13.74
N TYR A 27 -12.33 11.58 -13.48
CA TYR A 27 -11.52 12.22 -14.51
C TYR A 27 -10.78 11.21 -15.40
N LEU A 28 -10.15 10.19 -14.81
CA LEU A 28 -9.45 9.13 -15.56
C LEU A 28 -10.41 8.35 -16.46
N LYS A 29 -11.62 8.08 -15.98
CA LYS A 29 -12.66 7.42 -16.78
C LYS A 29 -13.15 8.31 -17.92
N GLU A 30 -13.50 9.55 -17.64
CA GLU A 30 -14.08 10.47 -18.62
C GLU A 30 -13.08 10.93 -19.68
N SER A 31 -11.84 11.23 -19.27
CA SER A 31 -10.84 11.84 -20.15
C SER A 31 -9.94 10.83 -20.84
N LEU A 32 -9.72 9.66 -20.24
CA LEU A 32 -8.76 8.65 -20.73
C LEU A 32 -9.40 7.28 -20.98
N ALA A 33 -10.71 7.11 -20.72
CA ALA A 33 -11.40 5.83 -20.78
C ALA A 33 -10.76 4.73 -19.89
N ILE A 34 -10.09 5.13 -18.81
CA ILE A 34 -9.45 4.21 -17.85
C ILE A 34 -10.42 3.96 -16.70
N GLU A 35 -10.86 2.71 -16.54
CA GLU A 35 -11.65 2.31 -15.38
C GLU A 35 -10.77 1.87 -14.22
N VAL A 36 -10.73 2.69 -13.17
CA VAL A 36 -10.00 2.38 -11.95
C VAL A 36 -10.83 1.42 -11.08
N GLY A 37 -10.23 0.29 -10.72
CA GLY A 37 -10.82 -0.71 -9.83
C GLY A 37 -10.59 -0.41 -8.36
N GLU A 38 -9.34 -0.08 -8.00
CA GLU A 38 -8.92 0.22 -6.63
C GLU A 38 -7.98 1.44 -6.63
N LEU A 39 -8.13 2.30 -5.63
CA LEU A 39 -7.24 3.45 -5.39
C LEU A 39 -6.63 3.35 -4.01
N PHE A 40 -5.31 3.44 -3.96
CA PHE A 40 -4.51 3.39 -2.77
C PHE A 40 -3.72 4.68 -2.67
N TYR A 41 -3.46 5.14 -1.44
CA TYR A 41 -2.60 6.30 -1.26
C TYR A 41 -1.84 6.25 0.05
N ASP A 42 -0.63 6.81 0.03
CA ASP A 42 0.15 6.97 1.23
C ASP A 42 1.08 8.18 1.12
N TRP A 43 1.44 8.74 2.28
CA TRP A 43 2.27 9.92 2.41
C TRP A 43 3.50 9.63 3.26
N GLY A 44 4.67 9.95 2.72
CA GLY A 44 5.91 10.04 3.48
C GLY A 44 5.90 11.34 4.28
N ILE A 45 5.77 11.24 5.61
CA ILE A 45 5.84 12.44 6.47
C ILE A 45 7.28 12.98 6.52
N HIS A 46 8.27 12.10 6.45
CA HIS A 46 9.67 12.44 6.66
C HIS A 46 10.33 13.15 5.46
N ASN A 47 9.82 12.93 4.26
CA ASN A 47 10.35 13.47 3.00
C ASN A 47 9.34 14.33 2.22
N ALA A 48 8.16 14.60 2.81
CA ALA A 48 7.07 15.34 2.18
C ALA A 48 6.64 14.79 0.80
N SER A 49 6.78 13.49 0.58
CA SER A 49 6.30 12.82 -0.63
C SER A 49 4.91 12.21 -0.42
N GLY A 50 4.25 11.90 -1.52
CA GLY A 50 3.01 11.14 -1.53
C GLY A 50 2.94 10.30 -2.78
N MET A 51 2.21 9.19 -2.69
CA MET A 51 1.94 8.34 -3.83
C MET A 51 0.47 7.94 -3.85
N ILE A 52 -0.08 7.95 -5.06
CA ILE A 52 -1.40 7.40 -5.36
C ILE A 52 -1.17 6.24 -6.33
N VAL A 53 -1.70 5.07 -6.01
CA VAL A 53 -1.65 3.88 -6.87
C VAL A 53 -3.07 3.55 -7.31
N ALA A 54 -3.28 3.48 -8.62
CA ALA A 54 -4.53 3.09 -9.23
C ALA A 54 -4.38 1.70 -9.86
N LEU A 55 -5.12 0.71 -9.37
CA LEU A 55 -5.23 -0.59 -10.04
C LEU A 55 -6.37 -0.50 -11.04
N ILE A 56 -6.04 -0.67 -12.32
CA ILE A 56 -7.00 -0.60 -13.43
C ILE A 56 -7.70 -1.96 -13.55
N LYS A 57 -9.01 -1.96 -13.85
CA LYS A 57 -9.73 -3.19 -14.19
C LYS A 57 -9.30 -3.66 -15.58
N ASN A 58 -8.25 -4.46 -15.65
CA ASN A 58 -7.87 -5.18 -16.86
C ASN A 58 -7.35 -6.55 -16.47
N ASP A 59 -8.07 -7.60 -16.89
CA ASP A 59 -7.81 -8.99 -16.50
C ASP A 59 -6.63 -9.63 -17.26
N ASP A 60 -6.03 -8.92 -18.23
CA ASP A 60 -5.07 -9.46 -19.20
C ASP A 60 -3.63 -8.92 -19.04
N VAL A 61 -3.27 -8.31 -17.90
CA VAL A 61 -1.88 -7.91 -17.68
C VAL A 61 -1.06 -9.17 -17.33
N PRO A 62 -0.02 -9.51 -18.12
CA PRO A 62 0.84 -10.64 -17.78
C PRO A 62 1.45 -10.41 -16.40
N ILE A 63 1.39 -11.43 -15.55
CA ILE A 63 2.14 -11.45 -14.29
C ILE A 63 3.62 -11.27 -14.64
N ASP A 64 4.21 -10.20 -14.14
CA ASP A 64 5.61 -9.87 -14.40
C ASP A 64 6.50 -10.84 -13.64
N ASP A 65 7.15 -11.76 -14.36
CA ASP A 65 8.10 -12.71 -13.79
C ASP A 65 9.52 -12.10 -13.82
N TYR A 66 9.94 -11.55 -12.68
CA TYR A 66 11.24 -10.93 -12.51
C TYR A 66 12.14 -11.71 -11.55
N ALA A 67 13.45 -11.63 -11.77
CA ALA A 67 14.42 -12.29 -10.91
C ALA A 67 14.30 -11.81 -9.45
N GLY A 68 14.12 -12.76 -8.51
CA GLY A 68 13.94 -12.47 -7.09
C GLY A 68 12.48 -12.31 -6.64
N ARG A 69 11.50 -12.53 -7.53
CA ARG A 69 10.06 -12.36 -7.22
C ARG A 69 9.59 -13.25 -6.06
N GLU A 70 9.93 -14.54 -6.09
CA GLU A 70 9.53 -15.48 -5.03
C GLU A 70 10.18 -15.13 -3.68
N GLU A 71 11.42 -14.64 -3.68
CA GLU A 71 12.09 -14.16 -2.48
C GLU A 71 11.45 -12.88 -1.95
N VAL A 72 11.03 -11.96 -2.82
CA VAL A 72 10.21 -10.79 -2.41
C VAL A 72 8.94 -11.28 -1.74
N HIS A 73 8.18 -12.18 -2.38
CA HIS A 73 6.92 -12.70 -1.86
C HIS A 73 7.11 -13.37 -0.50
N THR A 74 8.15 -14.19 -0.36
CA THR A 74 8.50 -14.86 0.89
C THR A 74 8.74 -13.86 2.01
N GLN A 75 9.54 -12.80 1.76
CA GLN A 75 9.83 -11.78 2.77
C GLN A 75 8.59 -10.94 3.11
N ILE A 76 7.77 -10.58 2.13
CA ILE A 76 6.52 -9.86 2.34
C ILE A 76 5.53 -10.70 3.17
N ASN A 77 5.38 -11.98 2.85
CA ASN A 77 4.50 -12.88 3.58
C ASN A 77 5.00 -13.09 5.02
N GLU A 78 6.32 -13.20 5.23
CA GLU A 78 6.93 -13.27 6.55
C GLU A 78 6.62 -12.03 7.41
N VAL A 79 6.79 -10.83 6.84
CA VAL A 79 6.44 -9.57 7.52
C VAL A 79 4.96 -9.53 7.85
N THR A 80 4.10 -9.83 6.87
CA THR A 80 2.65 -9.78 7.06
C THR A 80 2.20 -10.79 8.12
N ARG A 81 2.79 -11.98 8.16
CA ARG A 81 2.51 -13.00 9.18
C ARG A 81 2.88 -12.56 10.60
N LYS A 82 3.97 -11.82 10.76
CA LYS A 82 4.36 -11.25 12.07
C LYS A 82 3.45 -10.12 12.53
N VAL A 83 2.99 -9.32 11.58
CA VAL A 83 2.23 -8.10 11.86
C VAL A 83 0.72 -8.35 11.95
N GLN A 84 0.23 -9.38 11.26
CA GLN A 84 -1.20 -9.66 11.07
C GLN A 84 -1.43 -11.17 10.87
N LYS A 85 -1.68 -11.62 9.64
CA LYS A 85 -1.73 -13.02 9.22
C LYS A 85 -1.09 -13.14 7.84
N GLU A 86 -0.77 -14.36 7.44
CA GLU A 86 -0.28 -14.62 6.09
C GLU A 86 -1.35 -14.26 5.03
N PRO A 87 -0.99 -13.56 3.94
CA PRO A 87 -1.90 -13.29 2.83
C PRO A 87 -2.41 -14.58 2.20
N VAL A 88 -3.64 -14.56 1.68
CA VAL A 88 -4.15 -15.65 0.84
C VAL A 88 -3.47 -15.63 -0.53
N HIS A 89 -3.22 -14.42 -1.05
CA HIS A 89 -2.52 -14.22 -2.31
C HIS A 89 -1.57 -13.02 -2.20
N THR A 90 -0.41 -13.14 -2.84
CA THR A 90 0.57 -12.08 -2.99
C THR A 90 1.02 -12.09 -4.45
N ASP A 91 0.98 -10.92 -5.08
CA ASP A 91 1.50 -10.71 -6.43
C ASP A 91 2.37 -9.45 -6.46
N SER A 92 3.25 -9.34 -7.46
CA SER A 92 4.10 -8.18 -7.63
C SER A 92 4.57 -8.00 -9.07
N TRP A 93 4.80 -6.74 -9.44
CA TRP A 93 5.26 -6.35 -10.78
C TRP A 93 6.00 -5.02 -10.76
N TRP A 94 6.89 -4.83 -11.74
CA TRP A 94 7.60 -3.57 -11.91
C TRP A 94 6.75 -2.52 -12.65
N LEU A 95 6.74 -1.30 -12.13
CA LEU A 95 6.34 -0.10 -12.85
C LEU A 95 7.60 0.65 -13.27
N GLY A 96 8.14 0.24 -14.42
CA GLY A 96 9.44 0.70 -14.89
C GLY A 96 10.59 0.27 -13.96
N PRO A 97 11.77 0.91 -14.04
CA PRO A 97 12.97 0.42 -13.33
C PRO A 97 13.03 0.78 -11.84
N ARG A 98 12.13 1.63 -11.35
CA ARG A 98 12.25 2.32 -10.04
C ARG A 98 11.14 2.02 -9.05
N ILE A 99 10.06 1.38 -9.47
CA ILE A 99 8.90 1.15 -8.61
C ILE A 99 8.52 -0.31 -8.70
N LEU A 100 8.55 -1.01 -7.57
CA LEU A 100 8.04 -2.36 -7.44
C LEU A 100 6.71 -2.28 -6.69
N ILE A 101 5.64 -2.73 -7.34
CA ILE A 101 4.31 -2.84 -6.75
C ILE A 101 4.11 -4.26 -6.25
N ILE A 102 3.57 -4.39 -5.06
CA ILE A 102 3.18 -5.65 -4.44
C ILE A 102 1.72 -5.53 -4.02
N LYS A 103 0.86 -6.42 -4.50
CA LYS A 103 -0.54 -6.53 -4.08
C LYS A 103 -0.68 -7.73 -3.15
N ARG A 104 -1.41 -7.57 -2.05
CA ARG A 104 -1.77 -8.68 -1.14
C ARG A 104 -3.27 -8.74 -0.99
N GLU A 105 -3.82 -9.95 -0.92
CA GLU A 105 -5.25 -10.21 -0.75
C GLU A 105 -5.50 -11.16 0.41
N GLY A 106 -6.63 -10.99 1.09
CA GLY A 106 -7.04 -11.88 2.17
C GLY A 106 -6.18 -11.74 3.42
N ILE A 107 -5.83 -10.52 3.82
CA ILE A 107 -4.96 -10.23 4.96
C ILE A 107 -5.72 -9.87 6.25
N MET A 108 -6.99 -9.46 6.18
CA MET A 108 -7.77 -9.02 7.34
C MET A 108 -8.07 -10.13 8.36
N ILE A 109 -7.94 -9.79 9.64
CA ILE A 109 -8.32 -10.65 10.77
C ILE A 109 -9.66 -10.20 11.38
N PRO A 110 -10.38 -11.08 12.11
CA PRO A 110 -11.68 -10.74 12.69
C PRO A 110 -11.67 -9.49 13.57
N LEU A 111 -10.63 -9.30 14.39
CA LEU A 111 -10.49 -8.12 15.26
C LEU A 111 -10.54 -6.80 14.49
N GLU A 112 -9.93 -6.76 13.30
CA GLU A 112 -9.89 -5.55 12.47
C GLU A 112 -11.26 -5.22 11.89
N LYS A 113 -12.01 -6.25 11.47
CA LYS A 113 -13.38 -6.10 10.98
C LYS A 113 -14.29 -5.50 12.06
N GLU A 114 -14.16 -5.98 13.31
CA GLU A 114 -14.89 -5.41 14.45
C GLU A 114 -14.51 -3.95 14.72
N LEU A 115 -13.22 -3.61 14.69
CA LEU A 115 -12.75 -2.23 14.86
C LEU A 115 -13.28 -1.28 13.79
N ILE A 116 -13.34 -1.74 12.54
CA ILE A 116 -13.94 -0.99 11.43
C ILE A 116 -15.43 -0.78 11.67
N GLY A 117 -16.17 -1.83 12.07
CA GLY A 117 -17.59 -1.73 12.41
C GLY A 117 -17.91 -0.76 13.55
N LEU A 118 -16.95 -0.54 14.46
CA LEU A 118 -17.03 0.45 15.54
C LEU A 118 -16.58 1.87 15.14
N GLY A 119 -16.19 2.08 13.88
CA GLY A 119 -15.74 3.40 13.38
C GLY A 119 -14.28 3.73 13.65
N TYR A 120 -13.44 2.76 14.04
CA TYR A 120 -12.01 2.96 14.32
C TYR A 120 -11.10 2.77 13.09
N GLU A 121 -11.66 2.80 11.88
CA GLU A 121 -10.93 2.56 10.62
C GLU A 121 -9.68 3.43 10.46
N ASN A 122 -9.79 4.75 10.64
CA ASN A 122 -8.65 5.67 10.50
C ASN A 122 -7.53 5.37 11.51
N THR A 123 -7.91 5.05 12.75
CA THR A 123 -6.97 4.67 13.82
C THR A 123 -6.27 3.36 13.50
N LEU A 124 -7.04 2.38 13.00
CA LEU A 124 -6.51 1.10 12.56
C LEU A 124 -5.51 1.28 11.40
N LYS A 125 -5.91 2.01 10.34
CA LYS A 125 -5.08 2.30 9.17
C LYS A 125 -3.78 2.99 9.54
N THR A 126 -3.85 4.00 10.42
CA THR A 126 -2.66 4.73 10.92
C THR A 126 -1.72 3.80 11.71
N THR A 127 -2.28 2.98 12.59
CA THR A 127 -1.49 2.08 13.45
C THR A 127 -0.84 0.96 12.62
N LYS A 128 -1.60 0.35 11.70
CA LYS A 128 -1.10 -0.66 10.76
C LYS A 128 0.03 -0.11 9.91
N ARG A 129 -0.15 1.07 9.30
CA ARG A 129 0.88 1.72 8.47
C ARG A 129 2.20 1.91 9.19
N LYS A 130 2.16 2.46 10.41
CA LYS A 130 3.38 2.64 11.22
C LYS A 130 4.06 1.31 11.53
N MET A 131 3.28 0.27 11.82
CA MET A 131 3.81 -1.05 12.14
C MET A 131 4.41 -1.74 10.92
N GLU A 132 3.67 -1.81 9.82
CA GLU A 132 4.10 -2.44 8.56
C GLU A 132 5.37 -1.81 8.02
N LYS A 133 5.43 -0.48 7.86
CA LYS A 133 6.63 0.19 7.34
C LYS A 133 7.88 -0.14 8.14
N ARG A 134 7.79 -0.05 9.46
CA ARG A 134 8.89 -0.41 10.36
C ARG A 134 9.36 -1.85 10.16
N TYR A 135 8.45 -2.82 10.08
CA TYR A 135 8.87 -4.22 9.86
C TYR A 135 9.43 -4.43 8.44
N LEU A 136 8.86 -3.78 7.42
CA LEU A 136 9.37 -3.83 6.05
C LEU A 136 10.79 -3.27 5.97
N GLU A 137 11.05 -2.12 6.58
CA GLU A 137 12.37 -1.46 6.64
C GLU A 137 13.38 -2.26 7.47
N ASP A 138 12.98 -2.74 8.66
CA ASP A 138 13.91 -3.34 9.61
C ASP A 138 14.25 -4.81 9.31
N THR A 139 13.37 -5.53 8.62
CA THR A 139 13.47 -7.00 8.53
C THR A 139 13.64 -7.55 7.13
N THR A 140 13.35 -6.76 6.09
CA THR A 140 13.51 -7.22 4.71
C THR A 140 14.86 -6.82 4.14
N THR A 141 15.34 -7.61 3.20
CA THR A 141 16.53 -7.36 2.38
C THR A 141 16.17 -7.13 0.92
N ILE A 142 14.91 -6.80 0.62
CA ILE A 142 14.37 -6.69 -0.74
C ILE A 142 15.21 -5.75 -1.60
N ALA A 143 15.53 -4.55 -1.12
CA ALA A 143 16.33 -3.60 -1.88
C ALA A 143 17.75 -4.12 -2.21
N PRO A 144 18.60 -4.50 -1.23
CA PRO A 144 19.94 -5.00 -1.53
C PRO A 144 19.91 -6.33 -2.31
N MET A 145 18.92 -7.20 -2.07
CA MET A 145 18.74 -8.46 -2.83
C MET A 145 18.48 -8.19 -4.31
N LEU A 146 17.71 -7.15 -4.63
CA LEU A 146 17.44 -6.71 -6.00
C LEU A 146 18.56 -5.82 -6.58
N GLY A 147 19.65 -5.62 -5.83
CA GLY A 147 20.77 -4.76 -6.23
C GLY A 147 20.38 -3.27 -6.33
N LYS A 148 19.42 -2.81 -5.53
CA LYS A 148 18.88 -1.45 -5.55
C LYS A 148 19.04 -0.75 -4.21
N GLU A 149 19.05 0.58 -4.24
CA GLU A 149 19.00 1.42 -3.05
C GLU A 149 17.55 1.85 -2.80
N LEU A 150 17.05 1.61 -1.58
CA LEU A 150 15.70 1.95 -1.18
C LEU A 150 15.54 3.47 -1.05
N ALA A 151 14.57 4.05 -1.75
CA ALA A 151 14.20 5.45 -1.60
C ALA A 151 13.08 5.63 -0.57
N ASP A 152 12.01 4.83 -0.66
CA ASP A 152 10.85 4.90 0.24
C ASP A 152 9.93 3.68 0.07
N ILE A 153 9.07 3.44 1.06
CA ILE A 153 8.02 2.41 1.07
C ILE A 153 6.66 3.06 1.36
N TYR A 154 5.69 2.78 0.51
CA TYR A 154 4.31 3.24 0.66
C TYR A 154 3.38 2.05 0.87
N VAL A 155 2.45 2.16 1.81
CA VAL A 155 1.52 1.08 2.14
C VAL A 155 0.11 1.61 2.38
N ASP A 156 -0.85 0.99 1.71
CA ASP A 156 -2.27 1.28 1.92
C ASP A 156 -3.19 0.07 1.75
N TRP A 157 -4.44 0.20 2.21
CA TRP A 157 -5.43 -0.87 2.27
C TRP A 157 -6.78 -0.42 1.73
N ASP A 158 -7.46 -1.35 1.06
CA ASP A 158 -8.91 -1.34 0.82
C ASP A 158 -9.51 -2.43 1.72
N PHE A 159 -10.07 -2.03 2.86
CA PHE A 159 -10.59 -2.97 3.84
C PHE A 159 -11.88 -3.65 3.39
N ASP A 160 -12.67 -3.02 2.51
CA ASP A 160 -13.89 -3.62 1.99
C ASP A 160 -13.58 -4.79 1.06
N LYS A 161 -12.50 -4.67 0.29
CA LYS A 161 -12.04 -5.74 -0.63
C LYS A 161 -11.06 -6.72 -0.01
N ASP A 162 -10.62 -6.48 1.23
CA ASP A 162 -9.57 -7.25 1.90
C ASP A 162 -8.28 -7.31 1.06
N THR A 163 -7.86 -6.14 0.55
CA THR A 163 -6.65 -5.99 -0.26
C THR A 163 -5.72 -4.92 0.30
N SER A 164 -4.45 -4.99 -0.08
CA SER A 164 -3.48 -3.94 0.17
C SER A 164 -2.47 -3.83 -0.95
N VAL A 165 -1.88 -2.65 -1.06
CA VAL A 165 -0.74 -2.39 -1.93
C VAL A 165 0.43 -1.93 -1.08
N ILE A 166 1.59 -2.53 -1.35
CA ILE A 166 2.89 -2.04 -0.93
C ILE A 166 3.62 -1.61 -2.19
N ALA A 167 4.29 -0.47 -2.12
CA ALA A 167 5.08 0.02 -3.22
C ALA A 167 6.45 0.45 -2.71
N TYR A 168 7.45 -0.27 -3.20
CA TYR A 168 8.85 0.04 -2.99
C TYR A 168 9.31 0.98 -4.10
N THR A 169 9.96 2.07 -3.69
CA THR A 169 10.60 3.00 -4.61
C THR A 169 12.11 2.95 -4.44
N PHE A 170 12.85 3.06 -5.54
CA PHE A 170 14.30 2.94 -5.59
C PHE A 170 14.93 4.14 -6.31
N HIS A 171 16.17 4.48 -5.94
CA HIS A 171 16.97 5.55 -6.56
C HIS A 171 17.38 5.23 -8.02
#